data_AF-A0A2E7FMA7-F1
#
_entry.id   AF-A0A2E7FMA7-F1
#
_cell.length_a   1.000
_cell.length_b   1.000
_cell.length_c   1.000
_cell.angle_alpha   90.00
_cell.angle_beta   90.00
_cell.angle_gamma   90.00
#
_symmetry.space_group_name_H-M   'P 1'
#
loop_
_entity.id
_entity.type
_entity.pdbx_description
1 polymer ?
#
loop_
_entity_poly.entity_id
_entity_poly.type
_entity_poly.pdbx_seq_one_letter_code
_entity_poly.pdbx_strand_id
1 'polypeptide(L)'
;MSLFLNKDADIWLRDGLSPDEALTRTTHLGIGAHQDDLEFMAYEGIAACYDCDDRWFSGITVTDGRGSSRTGPFANLSDEEIREIRREEQRTAAEIGHYSAQFQLDYPSSLLKGEGRPQVTEDILNVLEKARPDVVYLHQPADKHDSHIAVLRCSIEALRQTAATHVPERVIGCEVWRSLDWLDDSEKVAMVCDAYPNLSAKLYAVFESQIAGGKRYDLAVEGRRRANATMFDSHGSDIYQSVAWGIDLKPLVVNPDLSIEAFILEKIGRLSQDVKDRVQKYS
;
A
#
# COMPACT_ATOMS: atom_id res chain seq x y z
N MET A 1 10.11 -1.73 26.36
CA MET A 1 9.88 -0.40 25.75
C MET A 1 8.67 -0.53 24.83
N SER A 2 7.87 0.53 24.67
CA SER A 2 6.78 0.54 23.68
C SER A 2 7.35 0.32 22.28
N LEU A 3 6.69 -0.46 21.42
CA LEU A 3 7.10 -0.66 20.03
C LEU A 3 7.01 0.63 19.22
N PHE A 4 6.09 1.52 19.61
CA PHE A 4 5.79 2.77 18.93
C PHE A 4 5.95 3.98 19.84
N LEU A 5 6.37 5.10 19.24
CA LEU A 5 6.40 6.43 19.82
C LEU A 5 4.98 6.98 20.00
N ASN A 6 4.07 6.73 19.05
CA ASN A 6 2.67 7.07 19.26
C ASN A 6 2.04 6.09 20.26
N LYS A 7 1.52 6.63 21.37
CA LYS A 7 0.93 5.84 22.45
C LYS A 7 -0.48 5.34 22.12
N ASP A 8 -1.12 5.95 21.13
CA ASP A 8 -2.47 5.58 20.67
C ASP A 8 -2.43 4.53 19.56
N ALA A 9 -1.22 4.06 19.20
CA ALA A 9 -1.03 3.03 18.20
C ALA A 9 -1.73 1.72 18.60
N ASP A 10 -2.41 1.12 17.62
CA ASP A 10 -3.06 -0.18 17.72
C ASP A 10 -2.13 -1.30 17.29
N ILE A 11 -2.23 -2.44 17.99
CA ILE A 11 -1.58 -3.68 17.55
C ILE A 11 -2.60 -4.81 17.59
N TRP A 12 -2.87 -5.38 16.43
CA TRP A 12 -3.58 -6.64 16.29
C TRP A 12 -2.61 -7.73 15.87
N LEU A 13 -2.67 -8.88 16.54
CA LEU A 13 -1.78 -10.01 16.34
C LEU A 13 -2.61 -11.27 16.17
N ARG A 14 -2.24 -12.08 15.17
CA ARG A 14 -2.84 -13.40 15.00
C ARG A 14 -2.26 -14.40 16.00
N ASP A 15 -3.02 -15.45 16.28
CA ASP A 15 -2.59 -16.63 17.04
C ASP A 15 -2.15 -16.36 18.50
N GLY A 16 -2.45 -15.18 19.04
CA GLY A 16 -2.03 -14.79 20.39
C GLY A 16 -0.51 -14.62 20.54
N LEU A 17 0.21 -14.41 19.43
CA LEU A 17 1.65 -14.20 19.43
C LEU A 17 2.06 -12.92 20.15
N SER A 18 3.33 -12.83 20.54
CA SER A 18 3.95 -11.56 20.89
C SER A 18 4.23 -10.71 19.64
N PRO A 19 4.35 -9.38 19.78
CA PRO A 19 4.73 -8.51 18.66
C PRO A 19 6.04 -8.94 17.97
N ASP A 20 7.04 -9.38 18.73
CA ASP A 20 8.35 -9.77 18.18
C ASP A 20 8.27 -11.05 17.34
N GLU A 21 7.49 -12.05 17.77
CA GLU A 21 7.24 -13.29 17.02
C GLU A 21 6.49 -13.01 15.71
N ALA A 22 5.43 -12.19 15.79
CA ALA A 22 4.63 -11.83 14.61
C ALA A 22 5.45 -11.01 13.59
N LEU A 23 6.31 -10.11 14.06
CA LEU A 23 7.23 -9.35 13.22
C LEU A 23 8.27 -10.26 12.57
N THR A 24 8.95 -11.11 13.35
CA THR A 24 10.07 -11.94 12.84
C THR A 24 9.64 -12.94 11.77
N ARG A 25 8.37 -13.40 11.78
CA ARG A 25 7.84 -14.27 10.72
C ARG A 25 7.38 -13.51 9.47
N THR A 26 7.33 -12.18 9.48
CA THR A 26 6.80 -11.36 8.38
C THR A 26 7.70 -11.47 7.15
N THR A 27 7.13 -11.94 6.04
CA THR A 27 7.84 -12.03 4.73
C THR A 27 7.37 -10.94 3.76
N HIS A 28 6.11 -10.54 3.86
CA HIS A 28 5.49 -9.51 3.04
C HIS A 28 4.95 -8.42 3.96
N LEU A 29 5.29 -7.16 3.70
CA LEU A 29 4.86 -6.03 4.50
C LEU A 29 4.17 -4.98 3.64
N GLY A 30 2.93 -4.64 3.95
CA GLY A 30 2.25 -3.49 3.37
C GLY A 30 2.32 -2.26 4.27
N ILE A 31 2.55 -1.08 3.69
CA ILE A 31 2.55 0.20 4.42
C ILE A 31 1.57 1.17 3.75
N GLY A 32 0.36 1.23 4.28
CA GLY A 32 -0.76 2.06 3.83
C GLY A 32 -0.90 3.35 4.62
N ALA A 33 -1.50 4.36 4.00
CA ALA A 33 -1.76 5.64 4.65
C ALA A 33 -3.04 5.57 5.47
N HIS A 34 -4.09 4.97 4.94
CA HIS A 34 -5.40 4.86 5.54
C HIS A 34 -5.83 3.40 5.68
N GLN A 35 -6.82 3.17 6.54
CA GLN A 35 -7.51 1.89 6.59
C GLN A 35 -8.20 1.65 5.25
N ASP A 36 -7.97 0.47 4.66
CA ASP A 36 -8.34 0.01 3.30
C ASP A 36 -7.20 -0.05 2.27
N ASP A 37 -6.16 0.77 2.42
CA ASP A 37 -5.13 0.92 1.38
C ASP A 37 -4.45 -0.43 1.08
N LEU A 38 -4.18 -1.22 2.12
CA LEU A 38 -3.46 -2.49 2.02
C LEU A 38 -4.23 -3.49 1.15
N GLU A 39 -5.53 -3.59 1.36
CA GLU A 39 -6.38 -4.55 0.67
C GLU A 39 -6.56 -4.17 -0.81
N PHE A 40 -6.59 -2.88 -1.11
CA PHE A 40 -6.68 -2.39 -2.49
C PHE A 40 -5.35 -2.41 -3.23
N MET A 41 -4.24 -2.11 -2.57
CA MET A 41 -2.95 -1.91 -3.25
C MET A 41 -2.02 -3.14 -3.16
N ALA A 42 -2.06 -3.88 -2.06
CA ALA A 42 -1.10 -4.96 -1.76
C ALA A 42 -1.72 -6.37 -1.84
N TYR A 43 -2.81 -6.52 -2.59
CA TYR A 43 -3.54 -7.80 -2.66
C TYR A 43 -2.69 -8.98 -3.16
N GLU A 44 -1.72 -8.75 -4.06
CA GLU A 44 -0.74 -9.78 -4.47
C GLU A 44 -0.05 -10.40 -3.24
N GLY A 45 0.41 -9.56 -2.30
CA GLY A 45 1.09 -10.01 -1.08
C GLY A 45 0.16 -10.71 -0.11
N ILE A 46 -1.06 -10.19 0.06
CA ILE A 46 -2.09 -10.81 0.90
C ILE A 46 -2.42 -12.21 0.37
N ALA A 47 -2.71 -12.31 -0.93
CA ALA A 47 -3.04 -13.58 -1.57
C ALA A 47 -1.87 -14.58 -1.57
N ALA A 48 -0.62 -14.09 -1.70
CA ALA A 48 0.57 -14.92 -1.60
C ALA A 48 0.76 -15.56 -0.20
N CYS A 49 0.22 -14.94 0.86
CA CYS A 49 0.36 -15.39 2.24
C CYS A 49 -0.90 -16.07 2.81
N TYR A 50 -2.06 -15.96 2.15
CA TYR A 50 -3.37 -16.29 2.73
C TYR A 50 -3.52 -17.73 3.26
N ASP A 51 -3.15 -18.71 2.43
CA ASP A 51 -3.17 -20.15 2.76
C ASP A 51 -1.75 -20.72 2.61
N CYS A 52 -0.79 -20.10 3.29
CA CYS A 52 0.62 -20.44 3.25
C CYS A 52 1.20 -20.59 4.66
N ASP A 53 2.02 -21.62 4.89
CA ASP A 53 2.60 -21.89 6.22
C ASP A 53 3.96 -21.19 6.44
N ASP A 54 4.63 -20.78 5.35
CA ASP A 54 5.99 -20.22 5.35
C ASP A 54 6.05 -18.74 4.88
N ARG A 55 4.91 -18.16 4.49
CA ARG A 55 4.80 -16.76 4.07
C ARG A 55 3.71 -16.06 4.85
N TRP A 56 4.07 -14.91 5.38
CA TRP A 56 3.23 -14.12 6.26
C TRP A 56 3.19 -12.67 5.80
N PHE A 57 1.96 -12.16 5.66
CA PHE A 57 1.69 -10.75 5.39
C PHE A 57 1.48 -10.01 6.71
N SER A 58 2.11 -8.85 6.88
CA SER A 58 1.80 -7.90 7.94
C SER A 58 1.49 -6.53 7.36
N GLY A 59 0.69 -5.75 8.08
CA GLY A 59 0.24 -4.43 7.64
C GLY A 59 0.66 -3.32 8.60
N ILE A 60 1.04 -2.16 8.06
CA ILE A 60 1.12 -0.89 8.78
C ILE A 60 0.09 0.07 8.15
N THR A 61 -0.83 0.57 8.95
CA THR A 61 -1.71 1.69 8.58
C THR A 61 -1.27 2.91 9.36
N VAL A 62 -0.83 3.96 8.65
CA VAL A 62 -0.17 5.10 9.31
C VAL A 62 -1.17 6.04 9.98
N THR A 63 -2.29 6.35 9.32
CA THR A 63 -3.22 7.37 9.80
C THR A 63 -4.46 6.80 10.46
N ASP A 64 -5.09 7.64 11.29
CA ASP A 64 -6.29 7.29 12.08
C ASP A 64 -7.61 7.39 11.31
N GLY A 65 -7.60 7.89 10.08
CA GLY A 65 -8.80 8.04 9.24
C GLY A 65 -9.86 9.02 9.76
N ARG A 66 -9.63 9.74 10.87
CA ARG A 66 -10.67 10.53 11.56
C ARG A 66 -11.18 11.73 10.73
N GLY A 67 -10.30 12.29 9.91
CA GLY A 67 -10.58 13.45 9.04
C GLY A 67 -11.20 13.11 7.67
N SER A 68 -11.45 11.84 7.37
CA SER A 68 -11.96 11.43 6.07
C SER A 68 -13.42 11.84 5.86
N SER A 69 -13.81 11.99 4.59
CA SER A 69 -15.19 12.26 4.22
C SER A 69 -16.09 11.12 4.71
N ARG A 70 -17.18 11.48 5.39
CA ARG A 70 -18.18 10.57 5.91
C ARG A 70 -19.55 11.04 5.45
N THR A 71 -20.29 10.13 4.83
CA THR A 71 -21.62 10.36 4.28
C THR A 71 -22.50 9.13 4.54
N GLY A 72 -23.77 9.20 4.20
CA GLY A 72 -24.70 8.07 4.40
C GLY A 72 -24.83 7.70 5.88
N PRO A 73 -24.78 6.39 6.23
CA PRO A 73 -24.96 5.92 7.61
C PRO A 73 -23.99 6.53 8.64
N PHE A 74 -22.81 6.97 8.18
CA PHE A 74 -21.73 7.46 9.03
C PHE A 74 -21.69 9.00 9.14
N ALA A 75 -22.63 9.72 8.50
CA ALA A 75 -22.57 11.18 8.37
C ALA A 75 -22.62 11.94 9.72
N ASN A 76 -23.29 11.37 10.73
CA ASN A 76 -23.50 12.02 12.03
C ASN A 76 -22.50 11.55 13.11
N LEU A 77 -21.57 10.66 12.77
CA LEU A 77 -20.56 10.19 13.71
C LEU A 77 -19.52 11.26 13.96
N SER A 78 -19.02 11.33 15.18
CA SER A 78 -17.85 12.13 15.57
C SER A 78 -16.55 11.55 15.02
N ASP A 79 -15.48 12.36 15.06
CA ASP A 79 -14.13 11.97 14.66
C ASP A 79 -13.62 10.75 15.45
N GLU A 80 -14.00 10.66 16.73
CA GLU A 80 -13.60 9.56 17.60
C GLU A 80 -14.37 8.28 17.30
N GLU A 81 -15.69 8.38 17.09
CA GLU A 81 -16.52 7.22 16.73
C GLU A 81 -16.08 6.62 15.38
N ILE A 82 -15.80 7.45 14.38
CA ILE A 82 -15.37 6.95 13.07
C ILE A 82 -13.95 6.37 13.10
N ARG A 83 -13.06 6.92 13.93
CA ARG A 83 -11.71 6.39 14.17
C ARG A 83 -11.77 4.96 14.70
N GLU A 84 -12.59 4.73 15.73
CA GLU A 84 -12.74 3.39 16.33
C GLU A 84 -13.40 2.38 15.36
N ILE A 85 -14.40 2.81 14.59
CA ILE A 85 -14.99 1.94 13.54
C ILE A 85 -13.92 1.50 12.54
N ARG A 86 -13.15 2.45 12.00
CA ARG A 86 -12.11 2.15 11.00
C ARG A 86 -11.00 1.29 11.57
N ARG A 87 -10.64 1.51 12.84
CA ARG A 87 -9.69 0.65 13.55
C ARG A 87 -10.17 -0.80 13.57
N GLU A 88 -11.44 -1.02 13.86
CA GLU A 88 -12.03 -2.37 13.88
C GLU A 88 -12.20 -2.96 12.48
N GLU A 89 -12.55 -2.15 11.47
CA GLU A 89 -12.57 -2.57 10.06
C GLU A 89 -11.18 -3.10 9.65
N GLN A 90 -10.09 -2.39 9.96
CA GLN A 90 -8.75 -2.86 9.59
C GLN A 90 -8.34 -4.14 10.33
N ARG A 91 -8.74 -4.33 11.60
CA ARG A 91 -8.52 -5.59 12.32
C ARG A 91 -9.31 -6.75 11.69
N THR A 92 -10.55 -6.49 11.31
CA THR A 92 -11.41 -7.46 10.64
C THR A 92 -10.81 -7.86 9.29
N ALA A 93 -10.26 -6.91 8.53
CA ALA A 93 -9.55 -7.20 7.29
C ALA A 93 -8.30 -8.04 7.53
N ALA A 94 -7.52 -7.75 8.58
CA ALA A 94 -6.35 -8.54 8.96
C ALA A 94 -6.72 -9.98 9.38
N GLU A 95 -7.83 -10.15 10.09
CA GLU A 95 -8.37 -11.47 10.43
C GLU A 95 -8.83 -12.24 9.19
N ILE A 96 -9.65 -11.61 8.33
CA ILE A 96 -10.14 -12.22 7.08
C ILE A 96 -9.00 -12.56 6.12
N GLY A 97 -7.96 -11.72 6.07
CA GLY A 97 -6.78 -11.88 5.20
C GLY A 97 -5.68 -12.77 5.79
N HIS A 98 -5.90 -13.36 6.97
CA HIS A 98 -4.94 -14.21 7.67
C HIS A 98 -3.56 -13.55 7.92
N TYR A 99 -3.53 -12.25 8.22
CA TYR A 99 -2.28 -11.51 8.45
C TYR A 99 -1.55 -12.08 9.68
N SER A 100 -0.23 -11.91 9.73
CA SER A 100 0.55 -12.15 10.94
C SER A 100 0.29 -11.08 11.99
N ALA A 101 0.34 -9.81 11.56
CA ALA A 101 0.10 -8.65 12.40
C ALA A 101 -0.48 -7.48 11.60
N GLN A 102 -1.22 -6.62 12.29
CA GLN A 102 -1.65 -5.33 11.80
C GLN A 102 -1.32 -4.26 12.83
N PHE A 103 -0.52 -3.27 12.41
CA PHE A 103 -0.14 -2.12 13.20
C PHE A 103 -0.90 -0.90 12.69
N GLN A 104 -1.62 -0.19 13.55
CA GLN A 104 -2.28 1.05 13.17
C GLN A 104 -1.68 2.19 13.98
N LEU A 105 -0.84 3.01 13.37
CA LEU A 105 0.00 3.98 14.09
C LEU A 105 -0.79 5.18 14.61
N ASP A 106 -2.04 5.35 14.18
CA ASP A 106 -2.99 6.34 14.70
C ASP A 106 -2.54 7.81 14.60
N TYR A 107 -1.76 8.16 13.58
CA TYR A 107 -1.38 9.54 13.35
C TYR A 107 -2.49 10.31 12.60
N PRO A 108 -2.81 11.56 13.00
CA PRO A 108 -3.65 12.41 12.18
C PRO A 108 -2.96 12.72 10.84
N SER A 109 -3.71 12.65 9.73
CA SER A 109 -3.16 12.94 8.39
C SER A 109 -2.60 14.36 8.27
N SER A 110 -3.04 15.30 9.11
CA SER A 110 -2.50 16.66 9.21
C SER A 110 -1.04 16.71 9.70
N LEU A 111 -0.60 15.75 10.52
CA LEU A 111 0.76 15.71 11.06
C LEU A 111 1.79 15.19 10.03
N LEU A 112 1.34 14.42 9.03
CA LEU A 112 2.21 13.86 7.99
C LEU A 112 2.86 14.92 7.09
N LYS A 113 2.22 16.10 6.97
CA LYS A 113 2.68 17.18 6.09
C LYS A 113 3.65 18.15 6.78
N GLY A 114 3.98 17.93 8.06
CA GLY A 114 4.76 18.86 8.88
C GLY A 114 5.68 18.17 9.88
N GLU A 115 5.60 18.56 11.15
CA GLU A 115 6.54 18.17 12.21
C GLU A 115 6.41 16.71 12.68
N GLY A 116 5.33 16.00 12.32
CA GLY A 116 5.11 14.61 12.72
C GLY A 116 5.88 13.58 11.88
N ARG A 117 6.52 14.00 10.78
CA ARG A 117 7.22 13.09 9.87
C ARG A 117 8.31 12.26 10.55
N PRO A 118 9.21 12.83 11.37
CA PRO A 118 10.27 12.05 12.01
C PRO A 118 9.73 10.92 12.91
N GLN A 119 8.65 11.18 13.66
CA GLN A 119 8.05 10.17 14.55
C GLN A 119 7.41 9.03 13.74
N VAL A 120 6.71 9.36 12.66
CA VAL A 120 6.12 8.36 11.75
C VAL A 120 7.20 7.51 11.10
N THR A 121 8.28 8.13 10.61
CA THR A 121 9.43 7.42 10.05
C THR A 121 10.05 6.47 11.07
N GLU A 122 10.22 6.91 12.32
CA GLU A 122 10.76 6.07 13.41
C GLU A 122 9.85 4.87 13.72
N ASP A 123 8.54 5.08 13.79
CA ASP A 123 7.59 3.99 14.06
C ASP A 123 7.55 2.96 12.92
N ILE A 124 7.68 3.40 11.67
CA ILE A 124 7.85 2.51 10.52
C ILE A 124 9.20 1.77 10.59
N LEU A 125 10.27 2.47 10.94
CA LEU A 125 11.61 1.90 11.09
C LEU A 125 11.63 0.77 12.14
N ASN A 126 11.00 0.97 13.30
CA ASN A 126 10.90 -0.01 14.38
C ASN A 126 10.28 -1.35 13.92
N VAL A 127 9.31 -1.30 12.99
CA VAL A 127 8.72 -2.50 12.39
C VAL A 127 9.69 -3.12 11.38
N LEU A 128 10.27 -2.32 10.48
CA LEU A 128 11.17 -2.81 9.43
C LEU A 128 12.42 -3.49 9.97
N GLU A 129 13.04 -2.96 11.03
CA GLU A 129 14.26 -3.53 11.63
C GLU A 129 14.05 -4.94 12.18
N LYS A 130 12.85 -5.19 12.71
CA LYS A 130 12.45 -6.48 13.29
C LYS A 130 11.90 -7.44 12.24
N ALA A 131 11.05 -6.94 11.34
CA ALA A 131 10.35 -7.76 10.37
C ALA A 131 11.27 -8.24 9.24
N ARG A 132 12.18 -7.37 8.75
CA ARG A 132 13.07 -7.65 7.62
C ARG A 132 12.38 -8.39 6.46
N PRO A 133 11.26 -7.85 5.95
CA PRO A 133 10.46 -8.52 4.93
C PRO A 133 11.22 -8.65 3.60
N ASP A 134 10.92 -9.69 2.85
CA ASP A 134 11.43 -9.90 1.48
C ASP A 134 10.72 -8.97 0.48
N VAL A 135 9.44 -8.70 0.71
CA VAL A 135 8.61 -7.85 -0.16
C VAL A 135 7.97 -6.74 0.65
N VAL A 136 8.10 -5.50 0.17
CA VAL A 136 7.43 -4.33 0.75
C VAL A 136 6.52 -3.67 -0.28
N TYR A 137 5.25 -3.49 0.10
CA TYR A 137 4.23 -2.81 -0.69
C TYR A 137 3.99 -1.41 -0.13
N LEU A 138 4.18 -0.39 -0.97
CA LEU A 138 4.04 1.02 -0.64
C LEU A 138 3.04 1.69 -1.59
N HIS A 139 2.65 2.92 -1.25
CA HIS A 139 2.11 3.87 -2.21
C HIS A 139 3.12 4.21 -3.32
N GLN A 140 2.67 4.81 -4.43
CA GLN A 140 3.52 5.18 -5.56
C GLN A 140 3.72 6.71 -5.72
N PRO A 141 4.87 7.18 -6.28
CA PRO A 141 5.26 8.59 -6.26
C PRO A 141 4.38 9.58 -7.04
N ALA A 142 3.58 9.10 -7.99
CA ALA A 142 2.66 9.88 -8.81
C ALA A 142 1.19 9.76 -8.34
N ASP A 143 0.92 9.34 -7.10
CA ASP A 143 -0.46 9.20 -6.63
C ASP A 143 -1.21 10.54 -6.60
N LYS A 144 -2.55 10.51 -6.55
CA LYS A 144 -3.38 11.73 -6.48
C LYS A 144 -3.67 12.16 -5.05
N HIS A 145 -3.35 11.34 -4.05
CA HIS A 145 -3.66 11.61 -2.66
C HIS A 145 -2.41 12.06 -1.88
N ASP A 146 -2.41 13.29 -1.36
CA ASP A 146 -1.25 13.86 -0.67
C ASP A 146 -0.74 13.01 0.50
N SER A 147 -1.64 12.43 1.31
CA SER A 147 -1.23 11.54 2.41
C SER A 147 -0.48 10.31 1.92
N HIS A 148 -0.77 9.80 0.72
CA HIS A 148 -0.09 8.64 0.15
C HIS A 148 1.36 9.01 -0.20
N ILE A 149 1.56 10.20 -0.77
CA ILE A 149 2.89 10.75 -1.05
C ILE A 149 3.68 11.00 0.24
N ALA A 150 3.02 11.53 1.29
CA ALA A 150 3.66 11.78 2.57
C ALA A 150 4.09 10.49 3.28
N VAL A 151 3.23 9.47 3.28
CA VAL A 151 3.57 8.14 3.84
C VAL A 151 4.65 7.46 3.03
N LEU A 152 4.58 7.48 1.70
CA LEU A 152 5.64 6.97 0.83
C LEU A 152 7.00 7.58 1.19
N ARG A 153 7.05 8.90 1.42
CA ARG A 153 8.29 9.56 1.83
C ARG A 153 8.82 9.02 3.15
N CYS A 154 7.96 8.84 4.17
CA CYS A 154 8.36 8.26 5.46
C CYS A 154 8.87 6.82 5.28
N SER A 155 8.17 6.02 4.48
CA SER A 155 8.53 4.63 4.23
C SER A 155 9.87 4.50 3.51
N ILE A 156 10.16 5.32 2.50
CA ILE A 156 11.46 5.33 1.81
C ILE A 156 12.57 5.81 2.76
N GLU A 157 12.29 6.82 3.60
CA GLU A 157 13.24 7.31 4.61
C GLU A 157 13.59 6.22 5.63
N ALA A 158 12.60 5.44 6.10
CA ALA A 158 12.81 4.31 7.00
C ALA A 158 13.55 3.15 6.31
N LEU A 159 13.16 2.79 5.08
CA LEU A 159 13.83 1.72 4.32
C LEU A 159 15.30 2.04 4.05
N ARG A 160 15.63 3.30 3.74
CA ARG A 160 17.03 3.77 3.59
C ARG A 160 17.84 3.58 4.87
N GLN A 161 17.24 3.81 6.03
CA GLN A 161 17.90 3.61 7.32
C GLN A 161 18.17 2.11 7.58
N THR A 162 17.25 1.22 7.16
CA THR A 162 17.47 -0.22 7.27
C THR A 162 18.47 -0.78 6.24
N ALA A 163 18.74 -0.06 5.14
CA ALA A 163 19.47 -0.57 3.98
C ALA A 163 20.90 -1.06 4.27
N ALA A 164 21.53 -0.59 5.35
CA ALA A 164 22.83 -1.09 5.80
C ALA A 164 22.78 -2.52 6.39
N THR A 165 21.59 -2.97 6.81
CA THR A 165 21.38 -4.27 7.48
C THR A 165 20.47 -5.21 6.70
N HIS A 166 19.47 -4.66 6.01
CA HIS A 166 18.50 -5.40 5.21
C HIS A 166 17.96 -4.51 4.09
N VAL A 167 17.89 -5.05 2.88
CA VAL A 167 17.19 -4.43 1.75
C VAL A 167 16.20 -5.47 1.23
N PRO A 168 14.88 -5.20 1.22
CA PRO A 168 13.91 -6.11 0.66
C PRO A 168 14.26 -6.52 -0.78
N GLU A 169 13.94 -7.75 -1.15
CA GLU A 169 14.12 -8.23 -2.50
C GLU A 169 13.31 -7.39 -3.49
N ARG A 170 12.05 -7.08 -3.13
CA ARG A 170 11.12 -6.24 -3.90
C ARG A 170 10.60 -5.10 -3.03
N VAL A 171 10.62 -3.88 -3.56
CA VAL A 171 9.93 -2.72 -2.97
C VAL A 171 9.04 -2.14 -4.05
N ILE A 172 7.72 -2.25 -3.89
CA ILE A 172 6.76 -2.01 -4.96
C ILE A 172 5.88 -0.83 -4.59
N GLY A 173 5.88 0.21 -5.42
CA GLY A 173 4.89 1.28 -5.36
C GLY A 173 3.64 0.83 -6.09
N CYS A 174 2.53 0.70 -5.39
CA CYS A 174 1.30 0.10 -5.91
C CYS A 174 0.37 1.18 -6.47
N GLU A 175 -0.37 0.87 -7.54
CA GLU A 175 -1.39 1.79 -8.04
C GLU A 175 -2.60 1.86 -7.09
N VAL A 176 -3.09 3.08 -6.82
CA VAL A 176 -4.30 3.34 -6.01
C VAL A 176 -5.18 4.40 -6.66
N TRP A 177 -4.94 5.70 -6.43
CA TRP A 177 -5.78 6.75 -7.02
C TRP A 177 -5.33 7.14 -8.42
N ARG A 178 -4.03 7.02 -8.71
CA ARG A 178 -3.51 7.10 -10.08
C ARG A 178 -3.14 5.71 -10.55
N SER A 179 -3.70 5.31 -11.69
CA SER A 179 -3.22 4.13 -12.41
C SER A 179 -1.78 4.33 -12.87
N LEU A 180 -1.04 3.24 -13.01
CA LEU A 180 0.33 3.24 -13.52
C LEU A 180 0.44 2.77 -14.98
N ASP A 181 -0.68 2.64 -15.70
CA ASP A 181 -0.67 2.23 -17.12
C ASP A 181 0.12 3.18 -18.04
N TRP A 182 0.33 4.42 -17.60
CA TRP A 182 1.14 5.43 -18.29
C TRP A 182 2.65 5.15 -18.25
N LEU A 183 3.12 4.23 -17.40
CA LEU A 183 4.53 3.83 -17.38
C LEU A 183 4.91 3.14 -18.67
N ASP A 184 6.20 3.18 -19.00
CA ASP A 184 6.74 2.30 -20.03
C ASP A 184 6.54 0.83 -19.61
N ASP A 185 6.16 -0.04 -20.56
CA ASP A 185 5.82 -1.43 -20.27
C ASP A 185 7.00 -2.20 -19.65
N SER A 186 8.24 -1.84 -19.99
CA SER A 186 9.44 -2.45 -19.39
C SER A 186 9.68 -2.05 -17.93
N GLU A 187 9.00 -1.01 -17.46
CA GLU A 187 9.10 -0.49 -16.09
C GLU A 187 7.89 -0.84 -15.22
N LYS A 188 6.84 -1.44 -15.80
CA LYS A 188 5.67 -1.91 -15.07
C LYS A 188 6.01 -3.20 -14.32
N VAL A 189 5.67 -3.23 -13.03
CA VAL A 189 5.61 -4.47 -12.25
C VAL A 189 4.19 -5.00 -12.34
N ALA A 190 4.00 -6.16 -12.98
CA ALA A 190 2.70 -6.84 -13.00
C ALA A 190 2.45 -7.51 -11.64
N MET A 191 1.50 -6.98 -10.87
CA MET A 191 1.05 -7.60 -9.62
C MET A 191 -0.19 -8.46 -9.90
N VAL A 192 0.01 -9.77 -10.01
CA VAL A 192 -1.06 -10.71 -10.34
C VAL A 192 -2.00 -10.86 -9.15
N CYS A 193 -3.27 -10.56 -9.36
CA CYS A 193 -4.33 -10.50 -8.34
C CYS A 193 -5.46 -11.51 -8.62
N ASP A 194 -5.13 -12.62 -9.31
CA ASP A 194 -6.07 -13.65 -9.74
C ASP A 194 -6.47 -14.60 -8.61
N ALA A 195 -5.56 -14.82 -7.64
CA ALA A 195 -5.76 -15.78 -6.58
C ALA A 195 -6.87 -15.32 -5.62
N TYR A 196 -7.69 -16.29 -5.18
CA TYR A 196 -8.75 -16.09 -4.18
C TYR A 196 -9.72 -14.91 -4.46
N PRO A 197 -10.37 -14.81 -5.62
CA PRO A 197 -11.21 -13.63 -5.95
C PRO A 197 -12.37 -13.37 -4.95
N ASN A 198 -12.82 -14.42 -4.24
CA ASN A 198 -13.80 -14.27 -3.16
C ASN A 198 -13.20 -13.61 -1.90
N LEU A 199 -11.89 -13.77 -1.66
CA LEU A 199 -11.18 -13.12 -0.57
C LEU A 199 -11.07 -11.61 -0.82
N SER A 200 -10.64 -11.18 -2.02
CA SER A 200 -10.58 -9.74 -2.33
C SER A 200 -11.93 -9.06 -2.14
N ALA A 201 -13.02 -9.68 -2.61
CA ALA A 201 -14.36 -9.13 -2.43
C ALA A 201 -14.77 -9.03 -0.94
N LYS A 202 -14.43 -10.03 -0.12
CA LYS A 202 -14.67 -9.99 1.32
C LYS A 202 -13.87 -8.88 1.99
N LEU A 203 -12.59 -8.74 1.66
CA LEU A 203 -11.73 -7.68 2.21
C LEU A 203 -12.28 -6.29 1.89
N TYR A 204 -12.72 -6.05 0.65
CA TYR A 204 -13.31 -4.75 0.25
C TYR A 204 -14.59 -4.44 1.00
N ALA A 205 -15.42 -5.45 1.24
CA ALA A 205 -16.69 -5.28 1.94
C ALA A 205 -16.52 -4.90 3.42
N VAL A 206 -15.35 -5.11 4.02
CA VAL A 206 -15.08 -4.74 5.42
C VAL A 206 -15.13 -3.23 5.62
N PHE A 207 -14.68 -2.44 4.64
CA PHE A 207 -14.50 -1.00 4.77
C PHE A 207 -15.78 -0.21 4.45
N GLU A 208 -16.90 -0.62 5.04
CA GLU A 208 -18.21 0.01 4.80
C GLU A 208 -18.17 1.51 5.09
N SER A 209 -17.47 1.93 6.16
CA SER A 209 -17.32 3.33 6.54
C SER A 209 -16.62 4.20 5.49
N GLN A 210 -15.93 3.57 4.53
CA GLN A 210 -15.21 4.24 3.47
C GLN A 210 -15.97 4.22 2.13
N ILE A 211 -16.68 3.12 1.82
CA ILE A 211 -17.34 2.93 0.51
C ILE A 211 -18.85 3.21 0.52
N ALA A 212 -19.54 3.08 1.65
CA ALA A 212 -20.99 3.28 1.75
C ALA A 212 -21.43 4.71 1.43
N GLY A 213 -20.48 5.65 1.48
CA GLY A 213 -20.68 7.06 1.20
C GLY A 213 -20.91 7.44 -0.27
N GLY A 214 -21.00 6.46 -1.17
CA GLY A 214 -21.31 6.65 -2.60
C GLY A 214 -20.10 6.67 -3.53
N LYS A 215 -18.87 6.62 -3.00
CA LYS A 215 -17.66 6.39 -3.80
C LYS A 215 -17.33 4.89 -3.77
N ARG A 216 -17.90 4.14 -4.71
CA ARG A 216 -17.65 2.70 -4.89
C ARG A 216 -16.33 2.44 -5.61
N TYR A 217 -15.22 2.87 -5.01
CA TYR A 217 -13.90 2.65 -5.58
C TYR A 217 -13.48 1.19 -5.51
N ASP A 218 -14.11 0.37 -4.66
CA ASP A 218 -14.03 -1.10 -4.70
C ASP A 218 -14.33 -1.65 -6.11
N LEU A 219 -15.47 -1.26 -6.68
CA LEU A 219 -15.85 -1.65 -8.04
C LEU A 219 -14.90 -1.06 -9.09
N ALA A 220 -14.40 0.16 -8.87
CA ALA A 220 -13.49 0.81 -9.79
C ALA A 220 -12.10 0.15 -9.80
N VAL A 221 -11.59 -0.30 -8.65
CA VAL A 221 -10.33 -1.03 -8.54
C VAL A 221 -10.44 -2.39 -9.22
N GLU A 222 -11.51 -3.15 -8.99
CA GLU A 222 -11.74 -4.41 -9.71
C GLU A 222 -11.84 -4.20 -11.23
N GLY A 223 -12.60 -3.20 -11.66
CA GLY A 223 -12.73 -2.84 -13.07
C GLY A 223 -11.39 -2.48 -13.70
N ARG A 224 -10.56 -1.71 -12.99
CA ARG A 224 -9.21 -1.37 -13.43
C ARG A 224 -8.32 -2.60 -13.53
N ARG A 225 -8.34 -3.51 -12.55
CA ARG A 225 -7.49 -4.71 -12.58
C ARG A 225 -7.80 -5.61 -13.77
N ARG A 226 -9.09 -5.77 -14.11
CA ARG A 226 -9.51 -6.49 -15.32
C ARG A 226 -9.08 -5.74 -16.58
N ALA A 227 -9.26 -4.42 -16.61
CA ALA A 227 -8.81 -3.60 -17.74
C ALA A 227 -7.30 -3.72 -17.96
N ASN A 228 -6.49 -3.65 -16.91
CA ASN A 228 -5.03 -3.84 -17.01
C ASN A 228 -4.68 -5.23 -17.55
N ALA A 229 -5.34 -6.29 -17.05
CA ALA A 229 -5.06 -7.66 -17.47
C ALA A 229 -5.30 -7.89 -18.96
N THR A 230 -6.32 -7.24 -19.55
CA THR A 230 -6.67 -7.36 -20.97
C THR A 230 -5.96 -6.33 -21.86
N MET A 231 -5.83 -5.08 -21.41
CA MET A 231 -5.39 -3.96 -22.26
C MET A 231 -3.87 -3.77 -22.29
N PHE A 232 -3.11 -4.49 -21.44
CA PHE A 232 -1.65 -4.39 -21.38
C PHE A 232 -0.97 -4.73 -22.71
N ASP A 233 -1.38 -5.81 -23.36
CA ASP A 233 -0.81 -6.25 -24.62
C ASP A 233 -1.86 -6.17 -25.72
N SER A 234 -1.67 -5.24 -26.64
CA SER A 234 -2.59 -5.01 -27.76
C SER A 234 -2.60 -6.12 -28.83
N HIS A 235 -1.66 -7.08 -28.75
CA HIS A 235 -1.49 -8.15 -29.75
C HIS A 235 -1.48 -9.55 -29.13
N GLY A 236 -1.26 -9.66 -27.82
CA GLY A 236 -1.28 -10.90 -27.05
C GLY A 236 -2.68 -11.35 -26.63
N SER A 237 -2.78 -12.60 -26.20
CA SER A 237 -3.97 -13.13 -25.52
C SER A 237 -3.82 -12.96 -24.00
N ASP A 238 -4.92 -12.72 -23.29
CA ASP A 238 -4.95 -12.60 -21.83
C ASP A 238 -4.31 -13.81 -21.15
N ILE A 239 -3.27 -13.56 -20.35
CA ILE A 239 -2.58 -14.57 -19.50
C ILE A 239 -3.09 -14.49 -18.05
N TYR A 240 -3.57 -13.33 -17.63
CA TYR A 240 -4.07 -13.03 -16.29
C TYR A 240 -5.52 -12.55 -16.35
N GLN A 241 -6.27 -12.67 -15.24
CA GLN A 241 -7.66 -12.19 -15.15
C GLN A 241 -7.78 -10.85 -14.43
N SER A 242 -6.78 -10.50 -13.63
CA SER A 242 -6.78 -9.39 -12.68
C SER A 242 -5.33 -8.99 -12.39
N VAL A 243 -4.93 -7.81 -12.85
CA VAL A 243 -3.57 -7.28 -12.66
C VAL A 243 -3.64 -5.89 -12.06
N ALA A 244 -2.97 -5.68 -10.93
CA ALA A 244 -2.63 -4.33 -10.50
C ALA A 244 -1.24 -3.97 -11.04
N TRP A 245 -1.06 -2.71 -11.42
CA TRP A 245 0.27 -2.22 -11.77
C TRP A 245 1.04 -1.75 -10.54
N GLY A 246 2.33 -2.08 -10.52
CA GLY A 246 3.30 -1.54 -9.59
C GLY A 246 4.47 -0.87 -10.31
N ILE A 247 5.28 -0.15 -9.55
CA ILE A 247 6.55 0.44 -9.96
C ILE A 247 7.64 -0.05 -9.00
N ASP A 248 8.79 -0.48 -9.52
CA ASP A 248 9.92 -0.87 -8.67
C ASP A 248 10.55 0.36 -8.00
N LEU A 249 10.42 0.45 -6.68
CA LEU A 249 10.95 1.51 -5.84
C LEU A 249 12.27 1.13 -5.17
N LYS A 250 12.78 -0.10 -5.36
CA LYS A 250 14.08 -0.51 -4.81
C LYS A 250 15.22 0.44 -5.16
N PRO A 251 15.29 1.05 -6.37
CA PRO A 251 16.29 2.08 -6.68
C PRO A 251 16.31 3.26 -5.70
N LEU A 252 15.15 3.67 -5.17
CA LEU A 252 15.06 4.75 -4.17
C LEU A 252 15.62 4.33 -2.81
N VAL A 253 15.65 3.04 -2.50
CA VAL A 253 16.18 2.51 -1.24
C VAL A 253 17.69 2.37 -1.32
N VAL A 254 18.21 1.80 -2.41
CA VAL A 254 19.65 1.51 -2.56
C VAL A 254 20.48 2.72 -2.96
N ASN A 255 19.86 3.74 -3.57
CA ASN A 255 20.51 5.00 -3.92
C ASN A 255 19.94 6.14 -3.05
N PRO A 256 20.60 6.51 -1.93
CA PRO A 256 20.11 7.57 -1.05
C PRO A 256 20.09 8.95 -1.71
N ASP A 257 20.92 9.18 -2.73
CA ASP A 257 21.02 10.45 -3.45
C ASP A 257 19.90 10.63 -4.51
N LEU A 258 19.23 9.55 -4.91
CA LEU A 258 18.12 9.61 -5.85
C LEU A 258 16.87 10.13 -5.15
N SER A 259 16.39 11.32 -5.48
CA SER A 259 15.14 11.84 -4.92
C SER A 259 13.92 11.17 -5.53
N ILE A 260 12.83 11.06 -4.75
CA ILE A 260 11.53 10.55 -5.23
C ILE A 260 11.02 11.37 -6.43
N GLU A 261 11.23 12.69 -6.39
CA GLU A 261 10.86 13.62 -7.47
C GLU A 261 11.65 13.33 -8.76
N ALA A 262 12.98 13.23 -8.69
CA ALA A 262 13.80 12.96 -9.86
C ALA A 262 13.42 11.60 -10.49
N PHE A 263 13.24 10.59 -9.65
CA PHE A 263 12.84 9.25 -10.07
C PHE A 263 11.51 9.22 -10.84
N ILE A 264 10.49 9.94 -10.38
CA ILE A 264 9.17 9.92 -11.04
C ILE A 264 9.11 10.85 -12.26
N LEU A 265 9.78 12.01 -12.21
CA LEU A 265 9.83 12.93 -13.34
C LEU A 265 10.59 12.34 -14.54
N GLU A 266 11.62 11.53 -14.30
CA GLU A 266 12.30 10.80 -15.37
C GLU A 266 11.33 9.91 -16.16
N LYS A 267 10.49 9.15 -15.46
CA LYS A 267 9.51 8.23 -16.07
C LYS A 267 8.42 8.97 -16.85
N ILE A 268 7.95 10.11 -16.31
CA ILE A 268 7.03 10.99 -17.04
C ILE A 268 7.69 11.53 -18.31
N GLY A 269 8.97 11.89 -18.24
CA GLY A 269 9.77 12.29 -19.40
C GLY A 269 9.84 11.21 -20.47
N ARG A 270 10.01 9.94 -20.09
CA ARG A 270 10.02 8.79 -21.01
C ARG A 270 8.69 8.61 -21.74
N LEU A 271 7.56 8.69 -21.04
CA LEU A 271 6.23 8.65 -21.68
C LEU A 271 6.08 9.78 -22.71
N SER A 272 6.45 11.01 -22.33
CA SER A 272 6.40 12.17 -23.23
C SER A 272 7.21 11.93 -24.51
N GLN A 273 8.40 11.35 -24.36
CA GLN A 273 9.29 11.04 -25.48
C GLN A 273 8.75 9.90 -26.35
N ASP A 274 8.25 8.80 -25.77
CA ASP A 274 7.63 7.68 -26.52
C ASP A 274 6.44 8.18 -27.37
N VAL A 275 5.53 8.95 -26.76
CA VAL A 275 4.37 9.51 -27.46
C VAL A 275 4.83 10.40 -28.63
N LYS A 276 5.80 11.28 -28.39
CA LYS A 276 6.36 12.15 -29.42
C LYS A 276 6.95 11.33 -30.58
N ASP A 277 7.77 10.32 -30.28
CA ASP A 277 8.45 9.52 -31.29
C ASP A 277 7.46 8.70 -32.12
N ARG A 278 6.42 8.12 -31.50
CA ARG A 278 5.35 7.41 -32.21
C ARG A 278 4.57 8.32 -33.14
N VAL A 279 4.22 9.54 -32.70
CA VAL A 279 3.52 10.51 -33.56
C VAL A 279 4.40 10.95 -34.72
N GLN A 280 5.68 11.26 -34.46
CA GLN A 280 6.64 11.69 -35.48
C GLN A 280 6.93 10.60 -36.52
N LYS A 281 6.93 9.32 -36.13
CA LYS A 281 7.14 8.18 -37.06
C LYS A 281 6.12 8.14 -38.20
N TYR A 282 4.92 8.69 -37.99
CA TYR A 282 3.83 8.70 -38.97
C TYR A 282 3.41 10.11 -39.41
N SER A 283 4.19 11.14 -39.06
CA SER A 283 4.00 12.54 -39.50
C SER A 283 4.91 12.86 -40.68
#